data_AF-A0A6A6T113-F1
#
_entry.id   AF-A0A6A6T113-F1
#
_cell.length_a   1.000
_cell.length_b   1.000
_cell.length_c   1.000
_cell.angle_alpha   90.00
_cell.angle_beta   90.00
_cell.angle_gamma   90.00
#
_symmetry.space_group_name_H-M   'P 1'
#
loop_
_entity.id
_entity.type
_entity.pdbx_description
1 polymer ?
#
loop_
_entity_poly.entity_id
_entity_poly.type
_entity_poly.pdbx_seq_one_letter_code
_entity_poly.pdbx_strand_id
1 'polypeptide(L)'
;YAPFDREPIAVGINTWSSSPGLSKEDAQVQLHVWITSVLLHLRTITVPESPPSITLPLIFVTEEKWELLFAHDWGTRIEVVHSVNMGDTKCMLGCYQILKMLRVIAGWVDGPFR
;
A
#
# COMPACT_ATOMS: atom_id res chain seq x y z
N TYR A 1 8.55 22.67 8.52
CA TYR A 1 7.99 21.72 7.56
C TYR A 1 9.16 21.18 6.76
N ALA A 2 9.54 19.90 6.91
CA ALA A 2 10.58 19.31 6.08
C ALA A 2 10.01 19.12 4.65
N PRO A 3 10.81 19.32 3.59
CA PRO A 3 10.34 19.07 2.23
C PRO A 3 9.95 17.59 2.08
N PHE A 4 8.84 17.33 1.37
CA PHE A 4 8.28 16.00 1.10
C PHE A 4 9.31 15.02 0.50
N ASP A 5 10.38 15.53 -0.08
CA ASP A 5 11.51 14.77 -0.65
C ASP A 5 12.25 13.90 0.38
N ARG A 6 12.08 14.15 1.69
CA ARG A 6 12.79 13.43 2.77
C ARG A 6 11.92 12.48 3.59
N GLU A 7 10.62 12.45 3.37
CA GLU A 7 9.68 11.62 4.13
C GLU A 7 8.68 10.95 3.17
N PRO A 8 9.13 9.97 2.37
CA PRO A 8 8.26 9.26 1.44
C PRO A 8 7.14 8.52 2.18
N ILE A 9 5.99 8.37 1.51
CA ILE A 9 4.82 7.65 2.03
C ILE A 9 5.25 6.23 2.42
N ALA A 10 5.01 5.86 3.68
CA ALA A 10 5.39 4.56 4.22
C ALA A 10 4.30 3.49 4.05
N VAL A 11 3.03 3.89 4.05
CA VAL A 11 1.86 3.03 3.85
C VAL A 11 0.77 3.83 3.14
N GLY A 12 0.19 3.26 2.08
CA GLY A 12 -1.02 3.81 1.45
C GLY A 12 -2.27 3.07 1.93
N ILE A 13 -3.34 3.79 2.30
CA ILE A 13 -4.63 3.19 2.64
C ILE A 13 -5.67 3.67 1.62
N ASN A 14 -6.23 2.74 0.87
CA ASN A 14 -7.30 3.02 -0.08
C ASN A 14 -8.59 2.35 0.38
N THR A 15 -9.63 3.15 0.53
CA THR A 15 -10.96 2.70 0.92
C THR A 15 -11.90 2.75 -0.28
N TRP A 16 -12.60 1.66 -0.53
CA TRP A 16 -13.60 1.56 -1.56
C TRP A 16 -14.98 1.30 -0.97
N SER A 17 -15.97 2.00 -1.51
CA SER A 17 -17.38 1.78 -1.23
C SER A 17 -18.09 1.40 -2.53
N SER A 18 -18.87 0.33 -2.48
CA SER A 18 -19.71 -0.15 -3.58
C SER A 18 -20.81 0.88 -3.87
N SER A 19 -20.54 1.85 -4.74
CA SER A 19 -21.56 2.74 -5.29
C SER A 19 -22.13 2.14 -6.58
N PRO A 20 -23.42 2.36 -6.89
CA PRO A 20 -24.01 1.84 -8.12
C PRO A 20 -23.27 2.43 -9.33
N GLY A 21 -22.59 1.56 -10.09
CA GLY A 21 -21.89 1.91 -11.32
C GLY A 21 -20.36 1.95 -11.23
N LEU A 22 -19.74 1.79 -10.06
CA LEU A 22 -18.29 1.57 -9.97
C LEU A 22 -17.97 0.15 -9.48
N SER A 23 -17.15 -0.53 -10.26
CA SER A 23 -16.75 -1.93 -10.03
C SER A 23 -15.52 -2.01 -9.11
N LYS A 24 -15.30 -3.17 -8.48
CA LYS A 24 -14.09 -3.40 -7.66
C LYS A 24 -12.82 -3.23 -8.51
N GLU A 25 -12.93 -3.61 -9.77
CA GLU A 25 -11.89 -3.54 -10.79
C GLU A 25 -11.47 -2.09 -11.05
N ASP A 26 -12.42 -1.15 -11.10
CA ASP A 26 -12.13 0.28 -11.27
C ASP A 26 -11.33 0.84 -10.09
N ALA A 27 -11.69 0.44 -8.87
CA ALA A 27 -10.98 0.81 -7.64
C ALA A 27 -9.54 0.29 -7.63
N GLN A 28 -9.37 -0.96 -8.07
CA GLN A 28 -8.06 -1.56 -8.22
C GLN A 28 -7.24 -0.81 -9.28
N VAL A 29 -7.81 -0.47 -10.43
CA VAL A 29 -7.11 0.30 -11.47
C VAL A 29 -6.66 1.66 -10.92
N GLN A 30 -7.52 2.38 -10.20
CA GLN A 30 -7.15 3.65 -9.58
C GLN A 30 -6.00 3.50 -8.55
N LEU A 31 -6.05 2.46 -7.71
CA LEU A 31 -4.96 2.13 -6.79
C LEU A 31 -3.65 1.87 -7.55
N HIS A 32 -3.68 1.08 -8.62
CA HIS A 32 -2.50 0.79 -9.43
C HIS A 32 -1.92 2.04 -10.09
N VAL A 33 -2.76 2.91 -10.63
CA VAL A 33 -2.31 4.18 -11.24
C VAL A 33 -1.67 5.08 -10.19
N TRP A 34 -2.31 5.22 -9.03
CA TRP A 34 -1.79 6.04 -7.94
C TRP A 34 -0.44 5.53 -7.43
N ILE A 35 -0.34 4.23 -7.10
CA ILE A 35 0.90 3.67 -6.55
C ILE A 35 2.05 3.70 -7.57
N THR A 36 1.74 3.46 -8.84
CA THR A 36 2.72 3.56 -9.92
C THR A 36 3.27 4.97 -10.02
N SER A 37 2.39 5.98 -9.92
CA SER A 37 2.79 7.39 -9.95
C SER A 37 3.70 7.76 -8.77
N VAL A 38 3.37 7.27 -7.57
CA VAL A 38 4.21 7.47 -6.37
C VAL A 38 5.59 6.83 -6.55
N LEU A 39 5.66 5.57 -6.96
CA LEU A 39 6.93 4.87 -7.15
C LEU A 39 7.78 5.49 -8.27
N LEU A 40 7.16 5.90 -9.39
CA LEU A 40 7.85 6.65 -10.45
C LEU A 40 8.38 7.99 -9.93
N HIS A 41 7.62 8.69 -9.10
CA HIS A 41 8.10 9.92 -8.48
C HIS A 41 9.29 9.65 -7.55
N LEU A 42 9.22 8.60 -6.72
CA LEU A 42 10.35 8.17 -5.87
C LEU A 42 11.60 7.86 -6.71
N ARG A 43 11.46 7.21 -7.88
CA ARG A 43 12.59 7.01 -8.79
C ARG A 43 13.22 8.32 -9.29
N THR A 44 12.43 9.37 -9.50
CA THR A 44 12.97 10.66 -9.98
C THR A 44 13.79 11.41 -8.92
N ILE A 45 13.47 11.21 -7.64
CA ILE A 45 14.15 11.87 -6.52
C ILE A 45 15.26 11.01 -5.90
N THR A 46 15.24 9.69 -6.14
CA THR A 46 16.27 8.76 -5.63
C THR A 46 17.42 8.65 -6.62
N VAL A 47 18.65 8.78 -6.12
CA VAL A 47 19.88 8.81 -6.94
C VAL A 47 20.07 7.50 -7.72
N PRO A 48 20.50 7.54 -9.00
CA PRO A 48 20.56 6.37 -9.90
C PRO A 48 21.59 5.28 -9.55
N GLU A 49 22.49 5.49 -8.58
CA GLU A 49 23.57 4.53 -8.29
C GLU A 49 23.11 3.25 -7.57
N SER A 50 21.91 3.25 -6.98
CA SER A 50 21.27 2.04 -6.46
C SER A 50 19.77 2.27 -6.31
N PRO A 51 18.90 1.78 -7.22
CA PRO A 51 17.47 1.87 -6.99
C PRO A 51 17.17 1.07 -5.71
N PRO A 52 16.67 1.72 -4.64
CA PRO A 52 16.24 0.98 -3.47
C PRO A 52 15.13 0.03 -3.92
N SER A 53 15.27 -1.23 -3.56
CA SER A 53 14.23 -2.25 -3.72
C SER A 53 13.09 -1.92 -2.76
N ILE A 54 12.35 -0.85 -3.03
CA ILE A 54 11.27 -0.36 -2.18
C ILE A 54 10.08 -1.28 -2.36
N THR A 55 9.69 -1.93 -1.27
CA THR A 55 8.45 -2.68 -1.19
C THR A 55 7.48 -1.85 -0.35
N LEU A 56 6.50 -1.23 -0.97
CA LEU A 56 5.55 -0.34 -0.31
C LEU A 56 4.27 -1.11 0.07
N PRO A 57 3.95 -1.29 1.37
CA PRO A 57 2.69 -1.87 1.78
C PRO A 57 1.50 -0.96 1.44
N LEU A 58 0.45 -1.59 0.93
CA LEU A 58 -0.81 -0.97 0.53
C LEU A 58 -1.95 -1.68 1.26
N ILE A 59 -2.79 -0.93 1.95
CA ILE A 59 -3.98 -1.46 2.59
C ILE A 59 -5.17 -1.11 1.69
N PHE A 60 -5.88 -2.13 1.22
CA PHE A 60 -7.08 -2.00 0.42
C PHE A 60 -8.28 -2.46 1.23
N VAL A 61 -9.22 -1.55 1.43
CA VAL A 61 -10.43 -1.80 2.21
C VAL A 61 -11.62 -1.79 1.26
N THR A 62 -12.31 -2.92 1.14
CA THR A 62 -13.54 -3.04 0.37
C THR A 62 -14.68 -3.39 1.31
N GLU A 63 -15.60 -2.45 1.50
CA GLU A 63 -16.69 -2.57 2.49
C GLU A 63 -16.13 -2.87 3.88
N GLU A 64 -16.28 -4.11 4.35
CA GLU A 64 -15.81 -4.59 5.64
C GLU A 64 -14.53 -5.42 5.56
N LYS A 65 -14.03 -5.74 4.35
CA LYS A 65 -12.85 -6.59 4.14
C LYS A 65 -11.59 -5.74 3.99
N TRP A 66 -10.52 -6.17 4.67
CA TRP A 66 -9.23 -5.52 4.63
C TRP A 66 -8.20 -6.47 4.00
N GLU A 67 -7.53 -5.99 2.97
CA GLU A 67 -6.52 -6.72 2.20
C GLU A 67 -5.21 -5.93 2.21
N LEU A 68 -4.10 -6.63 2.42
CA LEU A 68 -2.75 -6.08 2.29
C LEU A 68 -2.18 -6.48 0.93
N LEU A 69 -1.80 -5.47 0.16
CA LEU A 69 -1.02 -5.60 -1.05
C LEU A 69 0.38 -5.04 -0.82
N PHE A 70 1.30 -5.44 -1.69
CA PHE A 70 2.63 -4.88 -1.73
C PHE A 70 2.92 -4.40 -3.14
N ALA A 71 3.29 -3.14 -3.27
CA ALA A 71 3.86 -2.64 -4.51
C ALA A 71 5.37 -2.75 -4.44
N HIS A 72 5.96 -3.42 -5.41
CA HIS A 72 7.39 -3.62 -5.50
C HIS A 72 7.92 -2.99 -6.78
N ASP A 73 8.99 -2.23 -6.63
CA ASP A 73 9.71 -1.62 -7.74
C ASP A 73 10.95 -2.43 -8.12
N TRP A 74 10.90 -3.12 -9.27
CA TRP A 74 12.00 -3.90 -9.82
C TRP A 74 12.99 -3.06 -10.66
N GLY A 75 12.87 -1.73 -10.66
CA GLY A 75 13.63 -0.80 -11.52
C GLY A 75 13.18 -0.80 -12.99
N THR A 76 12.80 -1.95 -13.54
CA THR A 76 12.28 -2.11 -14.91
C THR A 76 10.75 -2.11 -14.97
N ARG A 77 10.09 -2.59 -13.91
CA ARG A 77 8.63 -2.64 -13.79
C ARG A 77 8.19 -2.42 -12.35
N ILE A 78 6.97 -1.92 -12.19
CA ILE A 78 6.28 -1.83 -10.90
C ILE A 78 5.24 -2.94 -10.89
N GLU A 79 5.24 -3.74 -9.83
CA GLU A 79 4.34 -4.88 -9.67
C GLU A 79 3.57 -4.76 -8.35
N VAL A 80 2.26 -4.95 -8.39
CA VAL A 80 1.42 -4.94 -7.18
C VAL A 80 0.98 -6.37 -6.89
N VAL A 81 1.51 -6.94 -5.82
CA VAL A 81 1.22 -8.30 -5.37
C VAL A 81 0.08 -8.25 -4.36
N HIS A 82 -1.05 -8.87 -4.70
CA HIS A 82 -2.12 -9.15 -3.74
C HIS A 82 -1.65 -10.27 -2.82
N SER A 83 -1.53 -10.00 -1.51
CA SER A 83 -0.74 -10.87 -0.67
C SER A 83 -1.49 -11.43 0.54
N VAL A 84 -2.25 -10.61 1.29
CA VAL A 84 -2.74 -11.09 2.60
C VAL A 84 -4.14 -10.55 2.95
N ASN A 85 -5.06 -11.46 3.33
CA ASN A 85 -6.30 -11.07 4.00
C ASN A 85 -5.98 -10.65 5.44
N MET A 86 -6.28 -9.39 5.80
CA MET A 86 -6.01 -8.84 7.13
C MET A 86 -7.14 -9.12 8.14
N GLY A 87 -8.28 -9.59 7.67
CA GLY A 87 -9.51 -9.77 8.42
C GLY A 87 -10.65 -8.91 7.88
N ASP A 88 -11.70 -8.81 8.69
CA ASP A 88 -12.87 -8.00 8.40
C ASP A 88 -13.35 -7.23 9.63
N THR A 89 -14.18 -6.21 9.41
CA THR A 89 -14.84 -5.46 10.48
C THR A 89 -16.24 -6.00 10.80
N LYS A 90 -16.62 -7.19 10.31
CA LYS A 90 -17.94 -7.78 10.60
C LYS A 90 -18.01 -8.38 11.99
N CYS A 91 -16.88 -8.86 12.49
CA CYS A 91 -16.80 -9.55 13.77
C CYS A 91 -15.64 -9.04 14.62
N MET A 92 -15.77 -9.17 15.94
CA MET A 92 -14.75 -8.72 16.89
C MET A 92 -13.40 -9.42 16.65
N LEU A 93 -13.41 -10.69 16.27
CA LEU A 93 -12.22 -11.44 15.91
C LEU A 93 -11.50 -10.82 14.70
N GLY A 94 -12.24 -10.47 13.65
CA GLY A 94 -11.71 -9.82 12.45
C GLY A 94 -11.09 -8.46 12.76
N CYS A 95 -11.72 -7.66 13.61
CA CYS A 95 -11.16 -6.38 14.08
C CYS A 95 -9.81 -6.58 14.78
N TYR A 96 -9.67 -7.62 15.62
CA TYR A 96 -8.39 -7.92 16.28
C TYR A 96 -7.32 -8.43 15.30
N GLN A 97 -7.71 -9.15 14.25
CA GLN A 97 -6.79 -9.54 13.17
C GLN A 97 -6.25 -8.32 12.44
N ILE A 98 -7.13 -7.37 12.07
CA ILE A 98 -6.74 -6.11 11.45
C ILE A 98 -5.79 -5.34 12.35
N LEU A 99 -6.13 -5.17 13.63
CA LEU A 99 -5.29 -4.48 14.61
C LEU A 99 -3.90 -5.12 14.76
N LYS A 100 -3.85 -6.46 14.79
CA LYS A 100 -2.59 -7.20 14.85
C LYS A 100 -1.74 -6.94 13.60
N MET A 101 -2.34 -6.97 12.41
CA MET A 101 -1.64 -6.71 11.15
C MET A 101 -1.14 -5.27 11.06
N LEU A 102 -1.94 -4.28 11.47
CA LEU A 102 -1.51 -2.88 11.51
C LEU A 102 -0.29 -2.67 12.41
N ARG A 103 -0.22 -3.36 13.55
CA ARG A 103 0.96 -3.32 14.44
C ARG A 103 2.20 -3.93 13.79
N VAL A 104 2.05 -5.02 13.04
CA VAL A 104 3.16 -5.64 12.30
C VAL A 104 3.66 -4.69 11.20
N ILE A 105 2.75 -4.06 10.45
CA ILE A 105 3.10 -3.09 9.41
C ILE A 105 3.80 -1.87 10.03
N ALA A 106 3.32 -1.36 11.16
CA ALA A 106 3.98 -0.26 11.87
C ALA A 106 5.41 -0.63 12.28
N GLY A 107 5.62 -1.82 12.84
CA GLY A 107 6.97 -2.31 13.16
C GLY A 107 7.85 -2.52 11.93
N TRP A 108 7.28 -2.84 10.77
CA TRP A 108 8.01 -2.90 9.50
C TRP A 108 8.43 -1.50 9.02
N VAL A 109 7.55 -0.50 9.12
CA VAL A 109 7.83 0.90 8.75
C VAL A 109 8.94 1.51 9.59
N ASP A 110 9.00 1.15 10.88
CA ASP A 110 10.05 1.57 11.81
C ASP A 110 11.36 0.77 11.63
N GLY A 111 11.34 -0.27 10.79
CA GLY A 111 12.46 -1.15 10.51
C GLY A 111 13.41 -0.63 9.41
N PRO A 112 14.51 -1.35 9.17
CA PRO A 112 15.55 -0.96 8.20
C PRO A 112 15.13 -1.14 6.72
N PHE A 113 13.90 -1.56 6.47
CA PHE A 113 13.39 -1.91 5.13
C PHE A 113 12.62 -0.76 4.45
N ARG A 114 12.64 0.43 5.06
CA ARG A 114 12.10 1.67 4.50
C ARG A 114 13.15 2.43 3.70
#